data_AF-A0A813IK19-F1
#
_entry.id   AF-A0A813IK19-F1
#
_cell.length_a   1.000
_cell.length_b   1.000
_cell.length_c   1.000
_cell.angle_alpha   90.00
_cell.angle_beta   90.00
_cell.angle_gamma   90.00
#
_symmetry.space_group_name_H-M   'P 1'
#
loop_
_entity.id
_entity.type
_entity.pdbx_description
1 polymer ?
#
loop_
_entity_poly.entity_id
_entity_poly.type
_entity_poly.pdbx_seq_one_letter_code
_entity_poly.pdbx_strand_id
1 'polypeptide(L)'
;SSSRATGGYPGVTNFYSFEAQWKRLRGKPLERAALLQKIGANSLPALLRESLDGELVASITEAILIDMSGDREGGGPASATFAAEAMQALARTPRFDLSLHCLSKEERKIIEQVLEILDGQSTACSKESLDALRFAYRPPEPRPKSPEPQELAEQFDEDDIPEDQPRSSEVGADFSLDGCD
;
A
#
# COMPACT_ATOMS: atom_id res chain seq x y z
N SER A 1 8.23 -35.46 1.11
CA SER A 1 8.70 -34.39 2.02
C SER A 1 10.02 -33.86 1.52
N SER A 2 10.00 -32.80 0.71
CA SER A 2 11.22 -32.19 0.16
C SER A 2 11.48 -30.88 0.89
N SER A 3 12.36 -30.92 1.90
CA SER A 3 12.93 -29.73 2.51
C SER A 3 13.84 -29.06 1.49
N ARG A 4 13.33 -28.01 0.85
CA ARG A 4 14.11 -27.14 -0.02
C ARG A 4 15.02 -26.30 0.87
N ALA A 5 16.34 -26.51 0.72
CA ALA A 5 17.36 -25.79 1.45
C ALA A 5 17.15 -24.28 1.31
N THR A 6 16.88 -23.62 2.43
CA THR A 6 16.95 -22.17 2.59
C THR A 6 18.40 -21.76 2.37
N GLY A 7 18.74 -21.45 1.13
CA GLY A 7 19.97 -20.73 0.81
C GLY A 7 19.94 -19.43 1.59
N GLY A 8 20.77 -19.36 2.64
CA GLY A 8 20.95 -18.15 3.43
C GLY A 8 21.45 -17.04 2.50
N TYR A 9 20.56 -16.11 2.16
CA TYR A 9 20.98 -14.88 1.54
C TYR A 9 21.55 -13.95 2.61
N PRO A 10 22.74 -13.36 2.36
CA PRO A 10 23.41 -12.47 3.27
C PRO A 10 22.71 -11.12 3.32
N GLY A 11 22.57 -10.58 4.53
CA GLY A 11 22.10 -9.23 4.79
C GLY A 11 20.63 -9.17 5.11
N VAL A 12 20.33 -8.84 6.38
CA VAL A 12 19.05 -8.23 6.75
C VAL A 12 18.88 -7.00 5.85
N THR A 13 18.12 -7.15 4.77
CA THR A 13 17.78 -6.01 3.91
C THR A 13 16.87 -5.11 4.71
N ASN A 14 17.36 -3.96 5.14
CA ASN A 14 16.52 -2.93 5.73
C ASN A 14 15.52 -2.41 4.68
N PHE A 15 14.44 -1.77 5.15
CA PHE A 15 13.41 -1.21 4.28
C PHE A 15 13.98 -0.27 3.22
N TYR A 16 14.91 0.61 3.58
CA TYR A 16 15.51 1.58 2.66
C TYR A 16 16.24 0.92 1.47
N SER A 17 16.94 -0.19 1.72
CA SER A 17 17.63 -0.94 0.67
C SER A 17 16.65 -1.63 -0.26
N PHE A 18 15.57 -2.18 0.30
CA PHE A 18 14.46 -2.72 -0.48
C PHE A 18 13.81 -1.63 -1.33
N GLU A 19 13.44 -0.51 -0.73
CA GLU A 19 12.74 0.58 -1.40
C GLU A 19 13.59 1.18 -2.53
N ALA A 20 14.88 1.41 -2.30
CA ALA A 20 15.79 1.90 -3.34
C ALA A 20 15.88 0.94 -4.52
N GLN A 21 15.97 -0.37 -4.26
CA GLN A 21 15.95 -1.39 -5.32
C GLN A 21 14.59 -1.44 -6.01
N TRP A 22 13.49 -1.36 -5.25
CA TRP A 22 12.12 -1.38 -5.76
C TRP A 22 11.85 -0.21 -6.71
N LYS A 23 12.30 0.99 -6.34
CA LYS A 23 12.23 2.22 -7.16
C LYS A 23 13.11 2.12 -8.40
N ARG A 24 14.32 1.54 -8.30
CA ARG A 24 15.21 1.31 -9.46
C ARG A 24 14.62 0.34 -10.48
N LEU A 25 13.80 -0.61 -10.02
CA LEU A 25 13.09 -1.57 -10.86
C LEU A 25 11.70 -1.06 -11.31
N ARG A 26 11.47 0.26 -11.30
CA ARG A 26 10.23 0.84 -11.84
C ARG A 26 10.11 0.54 -13.34
N GLY A 27 8.94 0.08 -13.77
CA GLY A 27 8.69 -0.39 -15.14
C GLY A 27 9.23 -1.80 -15.43
N LYS A 28 9.73 -2.52 -14.42
CA LYS A 28 10.30 -3.87 -14.51
C LYS A 28 9.58 -4.82 -13.54
N PRO A 29 8.29 -5.15 -13.79
CA PRO A 29 7.46 -5.90 -12.86
C PRO A 29 7.96 -7.32 -12.59
N LEU A 30 8.57 -7.98 -13.59
CA LEU A 30 9.14 -9.32 -13.43
C LEU A 30 10.36 -9.32 -12.50
N GLU A 31 11.25 -8.33 -12.64
CA GLU A 31 12.40 -8.18 -11.74
C GLU A 31 11.96 -7.80 -10.33
N ARG A 32 10.87 -7.04 -10.18
CA ARG A 32 10.22 -6.76 -8.89
C ARG A 32 9.68 -8.04 -8.25
N ALA A 33 8.99 -8.89 -9.01
CA ALA A 33 8.52 -10.18 -8.51
C ALA A 33 9.68 -11.08 -8.07
N ALA A 34 10.74 -11.17 -8.86
CA ALA A 34 11.95 -11.91 -8.51
C ALA A 34 12.62 -11.37 -7.23
N LEU A 35 12.61 -10.05 -7.02
CA LEU A 35 13.09 -9.42 -5.79
C LEU A 35 12.24 -9.83 -4.58
N LEU A 36 10.90 -9.86 -4.71
CA LEU A 36 10.02 -10.35 -3.64
C LEU A 36 10.27 -11.83 -3.33
N GLN A 37 10.41 -12.67 -4.35
CA GLN A 37 10.70 -14.10 -4.17
C GLN A 37 12.03 -14.32 -3.45
N LYS A 38 13.05 -13.50 -3.76
CA LYS A 38 14.36 -13.54 -3.09
C LYS A 38 14.26 -13.17 -1.59
N ILE A 39 13.42 -12.19 -1.25
CA ILE A 39 13.19 -11.76 0.14
C ILE A 39 12.36 -12.81 0.90
N GLY A 40 11.42 -13.45 0.20
CA GLY A 40 10.49 -14.42 0.73
C GLY A 40 9.26 -13.75 1.38
N ALA A 41 8.08 -14.36 1.19
CA ALA A 41 6.81 -13.83 1.66
C ALA A 41 6.80 -13.59 3.18
N ASN A 42 7.37 -14.52 3.96
CA ASN A 42 7.40 -14.45 5.43
C ASN A 42 8.21 -13.27 5.99
N SER A 43 9.14 -12.72 5.21
CA SER A 43 9.97 -11.58 5.62
C SER A 43 9.28 -10.23 5.37
N LEU A 44 8.26 -10.19 4.50
CA LEU A 44 7.57 -8.96 4.11
C LEU A 44 6.95 -8.18 5.28
N PRO A 45 6.28 -8.82 6.27
CA PRO A 45 5.66 -8.07 7.35
C PRO A 45 6.68 -7.37 8.26
N ALA A 46 7.85 -7.97 8.44
CA ALA A 46 8.94 -7.36 9.20
C ALA A 46 9.59 -6.22 8.39
N LEU A 47 9.75 -6.40 7.09
CA LEU A 47 10.36 -5.42 6.18
C LEU A 47 9.48 -4.18 5.97
N LEU A 48 8.17 -4.37 5.87
CA LEU A 48 7.22 -3.32 5.50
C LEU A 48 6.44 -2.74 6.68
N ARG A 49 6.74 -3.17 7.91
CA ARG A 49 6.00 -2.82 9.14
C ARG A 49 5.70 -1.33 9.28
N GLU A 50 6.70 -0.50 9.02
CA GLU A 50 6.62 0.95 9.28
C GLU A 50 6.26 1.75 8.04
N SER A 51 6.33 1.15 6.85
CA SER A 51 6.34 1.87 5.58
C SER A 51 5.39 1.28 4.54
N LEU A 52 4.47 0.40 4.95
CA LEU A 52 3.42 -0.08 4.06
C LEU A 52 2.41 1.03 3.79
N ASP A 53 2.28 1.43 2.53
CA ASP A 53 1.29 2.39 2.02
C ASP A 53 0.51 1.82 0.83
N GLY A 54 -0.50 2.56 0.36
CA GLY A 54 -1.36 2.11 -0.75
C GLY A 54 -0.58 1.90 -2.05
N GLU A 55 0.31 2.84 -2.41
CA GLU A 55 1.10 2.77 -3.66
C GLU A 55 2.01 1.54 -3.68
N LEU A 56 2.64 1.22 -2.54
CA LEU A 56 3.50 0.05 -2.42
C LEU A 56 2.71 -1.25 -2.48
N VAL A 57 1.54 -1.33 -1.82
CA VAL A 57 0.65 -2.50 -1.92
C VAL A 57 0.22 -2.70 -3.37
N ALA A 58 -0.25 -1.65 -4.04
CA ALA A 58 -0.64 -1.70 -5.45
C ALA A 58 0.53 -2.19 -6.33
N SER A 59 1.71 -1.58 -6.18
CA SER A 59 2.90 -1.94 -6.96
C SER A 59 3.37 -3.39 -6.71
N ILE A 60 3.22 -3.91 -5.49
CA ILE A 60 3.53 -5.31 -5.18
C ILE A 60 2.52 -6.25 -5.85
N THR A 61 1.23 -5.94 -5.73
CA THR A 61 0.16 -6.76 -6.33
C THR A 61 0.23 -6.79 -7.85
N GLU A 62 0.62 -5.68 -8.49
CA GLU A 62 0.88 -5.62 -9.94
C GLU A 62 2.05 -6.54 -10.32
N ALA A 63 3.18 -6.47 -9.59
CA ALA A 63 4.32 -7.34 -9.85
C ALA A 63 3.95 -8.83 -9.71
N ILE A 64 3.15 -9.18 -8.71
CA ILE A 64 2.61 -10.53 -8.50
C ILE A 64 1.70 -10.95 -9.66
N LEU A 65 0.78 -10.08 -10.09
CA LEU A 65 -0.13 -10.37 -11.21
C LEU A 65 0.64 -10.68 -12.50
N ILE A 66 1.66 -9.87 -12.80
CA ILE A 66 2.49 -10.07 -13.99
C ILE A 66 3.33 -11.35 -13.90
N ASP A 67 3.87 -11.69 -12.73
CA ASP A 67 4.60 -12.95 -12.52
C ASP A 67 3.70 -14.17 -12.73
N MET A 68 2.46 -14.12 -12.24
CA MET A 68 1.47 -15.19 -12.41
C MET A 68 0.92 -15.30 -13.84
N SER A 69 0.78 -14.17 -14.54
CA SER A 69 0.25 -14.13 -15.91
C SER A 69 1.30 -14.38 -16.98
N GLY A 70 2.59 -14.39 -16.59
CA GLY A 70 3.68 -14.58 -17.53
C GLY A 70 3.71 -15.99 -18.10
N ASP A 71 3.73 -16.10 -19.43
CA ASP A 71 3.93 -17.34 -20.20
C ASP A 71 5.35 -17.93 -20.08
N ARG A 72 6.16 -17.39 -19.16
CA ARG A 72 7.45 -18.02 -18.83
C ARG A 72 7.13 -19.37 -18.21
N GLU A 73 8.05 -20.31 -18.44
CA GLU A 73 8.18 -21.60 -17.71
C GLU A 73 8.14 -21.48 -16.16
N GLY A 74 8.10 -20.24 -15.63
CA GLY A 74 7.93 -19.88 -14.22
C GLY A 74 6.51 -19.51 -13.77
N GLY A 75 5.53 -19.28 -14.67
CA GLY A 75 4.10 -19.09 -14.37
C GLY A 75 3.40 -20.36 -13.88
N GLY A 76 4.15 -21.20 -13.18
CA GLY A 76 3.72 -22.48 -12.66
C GLY A 76 3.10 -22.35 -11.27
N PRO A 77 2.71 -23.49 -10.69
CA PRO A 77 2.09 -23.55 -9.36
C PRO A 77 2.96 -22.91 -8.25
N ALA A 78 4.28 -22.81 -8.47
CA ALA A 78 5.19 -22.15 -7.54
C ALA A 78 4.95 -20.64 -7.43
N SER A 79 4.70 -19.94 -8.54
CA SER A 79 4.40 -18.50 -8.53
C SER A 79 3.06 -18.21 -7.87
N ALA A 80 2.04 -19.04 -8.13
CA ALA A 80 0.76 -18.91 -7.44
C ALA A 80 0.86 -19.21 -5.94
N THR A 81 1.67 -20.20 -5.54
CA THR A 81 1.92 -20.48 -4.11
C THR A 81 2.59 -19.29 -3.44
N PHE A 82 3.63 -18.74 -4.06
CA PHE A 82 4.31 -17.55 -3.58
C PHE A 82 3.38 -16.34 -3.50
N ALA A 83 2.53 -16.13 -4.53
CA ALA A 83 1.56 -15.06 -4.56
C ALA A 83 0.56 -15.15 -3.40
N ALA A 84 0.01 -16.34 -3.14
CA ALA A 84 -0.88 -16.58 -2.01
C ALA A 84 -0.17 -16.27 -0.68
N GLU A 85 1.05 -16.76 -0.48
CA GLU A 85 1.85 -16.48 0.72
C GLU A 85 2.15 -14.99 0.89
N ALA A 86 2.53 -14.30 -0.19
CA ALA A 86 2.85 -12.88 -0.19
C ALA A 86 1.62 -12.02 0.11
N MET A 87 0.47 -12.31 -0.51
CA MET A 87 -0.80 -11.65 -0.21
C MET A 87 -1.21 -11.86 1.25
N GLN A 88 -1.04 -13.07 1.79
CA GLN A 88 -1.32 -13.34 3.20
C GLN A 88 -0.34 -12.62 4.14
N ALA A 89 0.92 -12.47 3.75
CA ALA A 89 1.91 -11.74 4.52
C ALA A 89 1.59 -10.24 4.56
N LEU A 90 1.25 -9.64 3.40
CA LEU A 90 0.80 -8.25 3.31
C LEU A 90 -0.43 -8.01 4.21
N ALA A 91 -1.44 -8.87 4.13
CA ALA A 91 -2.65 -8.77 4.94
C ALA A 91 -2.40 -8.80 6.46
N ARG A 92 -1.31 -9.42 6.92
CA ARG A 92 -0.91 -9.50 8.33
C ARG A 92 0.03 -8.37 8.76
N THR A 93 0.43 -7.50 7.85
CA THR A 93 1.38 -6.42 8.12
C THR A 93 0.67 -5.27 8.84
N PRO A 94 1.26 -4.67 9.89
CA PRO A 94 0.70 -3.46 10.49
C PRO A 94 0.46 -2.38 9.43
N ARG A 95 -0.61 -1.59 9.60
CA ARG A 95 -1.05 -0.55 8.66
C ARG A 95 -1.68 -1.06 7.35
N PHE A 96 -1.74 -2.36 7.10
CA PHE A 96 -2.37 -2.92 5.90
C PHE A 96 -3.78 -2.35 5.65
N ASP A 97 -4.63 -2.30 6.69
CA ASP A 97 -5.97 -1.73 6.57
C ASP A 97 -5.94 -0.27 6.10
N LEU A 98 -5.03 0.55 6.64
CA LEU A 98 -4.87 1.94 6.24
C LEU A 98 -4.39 2.04 4.78
N SER A 99 -3.44 1.21 4.38
CA SER A 99 -2.95 1.14 3.01
C SER A 99 -4.07 0.78 2.03
N LEU A 100 -4.96 -0.16 2.41
CA LEU A 100 -6.12 -0.52 1.61
C LEU A 100 -7.09 0.63 1.43
N HIS A 101 -7.25 1.54 2.40
CA HIS A 101 -8.14 2.71 2.24
C HIS A 101 -7.64 3.69 1.17
N CYS A 102 -6.33 3.71 0.92
CA CYS A 102 -5.70 4.60 -0.06
C CYS A 102 -5.73 4.07 -1.50
N LEU A 103 -6.19 2.83 -1.72
CA LEU A 103 -6.23 2.22 -3.06
C LEU A 103 -7.35 2.80 -3.92
N SER A 104 -6.99 3.15 -5.15
CA SER A 104 -7.91 3.49 -6.25
C SER A 104 -8.74 2.27 -6.70
N LYS A 105 -9.75 2.50 -7.55
CA LYS A 105 -10.59 1.43 -8.09
C LYS A 105 -9.79 0.52 -9.03
N GLU A 106 -8.89 1.11 -9.79
CA GLU A 106 -8.01 0.45 -10.75
C GLU A 106 -7.04 -0.51 -10.03
N GLU A 107 -6.43 -0.05 -8.93
CA GLU A 107 -5.54 -0.89 -8.12
C GLU A 107 -6.29 -2.03 -7.44
N ARG A 108 -7.53 -1.80 -6.98
CA ARG A 108 -8.37 -2.88 -6.44
C ARG A 108 -8.72 -3.93 -7.49
N LYS A 109 -8.94 -3.53 -8.73
CA LYS A 109 -9.18 -4.47 -9.84
C LYS A 109 -7.95 -5.38 -10.09
N ILE A 110 -6.74 -4.89 -9.84
CA ILE A 110 -5.52 -5.72 -9.93
C ILE A 110 -5.52 -6.78 -8.83
N ILE A 111 -5.88 -6.41 -7.60
CA ILE A 111 -6.02 -7.35 -6.48
C ILE A 111 -7.07 -8.41 -6.78
N GLU A 112 -8.23 -8.01 -7.30
CA GLU A 112 -9.31 -8.93 -7.69
C GLU A 112 -8.82 -9.95 -8.73
N GLN A 113 -8.10 -9.51 -9.76
CA GLN A 113 -7.51 -10.41 -10.77
C GLN A 113 -6.52 -11.41 -10.17
N VAL A 114 -5.68 -11.00 -9.22
CA VAL A 114 -4.78 -11.93 -8.51
C VAL A 114 -5.60 -12.98 -7.76
N LEU A 115 -6.66 -12.58 -7.05
CA LEU A 115 -7.52 -13.50 -6.32
C LEU A 115 -8.28 -14.46 -7.24
N GLU A 116 -8.72 -14.02 -8.43
CA GLU A 116 -9.36 -14.86 -9.43
C GLU A 116 -8.41 -15.92 -10.00
N ILE A 117 -7.17 -15.54 -10.33
CA ILE A 117 -6.17 -16.50 -10.81
C ILE A 117 -5.83 -17.51 -9.71
N LEU A 118 -5.72 -17.06 -8.44
CA LEU A 118 -5.51 -17.96 -7.30
C LEU A 118 -6.68 -18.94 -7.09
N ASP A 119 -7.92 -18.52 -7.31
CA ASP A 119 -9.10 -19.40 -7.25
C ASP A 119 -9.06 -20.50 -8.32
N GLY A 120 -8.64 -20.14 -9.53
CA GLY A 120 -8.42 -21.08 -10.62
C GLY A 120 -7.28 -22.08 -10.36
N GLN A 121 -6.38 -21.78 -9.43
CA GLN A 121 -5.23 -22.63 -9.06
C GLN A 121 -5.41 -23.28 -7.70
N SER A 122 -6.36 -24.22 -7.60
CA SER A 122 -6.73 -24.89 -6.34
C SER A 122 -5.60 -25.66 -5.64
N THR A 123 -4.46 -25.89 -6.31
CA THR A 123 -3.27 -26.54 -5.73
C THR A 123 -2.37 -25.56 -4.95
N ALA A 124 -2.44 -24.26 -5.26
CA ALA A 124 -1.56 -23.26 -4.68
C ALA A 124 -2.10 -22.65 -3.38
N CYS A 125 -3.42 -22.58 -3.24
CA CYS A 125 -4.08 -21.97 -2.09
C CYS A 125 -5.26 -22.84 -1.63
N SER A 126 -5.35 -23.09 -0.31
CA SER A 126 -6.53 -23.75 0.24
C SER A 126 -7.75 -22.82 0.11
N LYS A 127 -8.95 -23.39 -0.01
CA LYS A 127 -10.19 -22.60 -0.09
C LYS A 127 -10.35 -21.66 1.11
N GLU A 128 -10.05 -22.13 2.32
CA GLU A 128 -10.11 -21.34 3.56
C GLU A 128 -9.13 -20.16 3.52
N SER A 129 -7.91 -20.40 3.04
CA SER A 129 -6.91 -19.35 2.85
C SER A 129 -7.35 -18.31 1.82
N LEU A 130 -7.99 -18.74 0.73
CA LEU A 130 -8.49 -17.84 -0.30
C LEU A 130 -9.68 -17.00 0.22
N ASP A 131 -10.59 -17.60 0.98
CA ASP A 131 -11.71 -16.88 1.60
C ASP A 131 -11.21 -15.86 2.63
N ALA A 132 -10.17 -16.20 3.41
CA ALA A 132 -9.50 -15.27 4.31
C ALA A 132 -8.84 -14.10 3.55
N LEU A 133 -8.22 -14.36 2.40
CA LEU A 133 -7.67 -13.32 1.54
C LEU A 133 -8.76 -12.41 0.97
N ARG A 134 -9.86 -12.97 0.46
CA ARG A 134 -11.01 -12.19 -0.03
C ARG A 134 -11.60 -11.29 1.04
N PHE A 135 -11.68 -11.80 2.27
CA PHE A 135 -12.13 -11.01 3.40
C PHE A 135 -11.16 -9.86 3.73
N ALA A 136 -9.86 -10.16 3.82
CA ALA A 136 -8.84 -9.17 4.16
C ALA A 136 -8.72 -8.04 3.12
N TYR A 137 -8.86 -8.35 1.83
CA TYR A 137 -8.76 -7.37 0.74
C TYR A 137 -10.10 -6.74 0.35
N ARG A 138 -11.18 -7.04 1.07
CA ARG A 138 -12.50 -6.45 0.82
C ARG A 138 -12.41 -4.92 0.94
N PRO A 139 -12.98 -4.15 -0.01
CA PRO A 139 -13.03 -2.71 0.12
C PRO A 139 -13.72 -2.29 1.42
N PRO A 140 -13.16 -1.30 2.16
CA PRO A 140 -13.80 -0.82 3.37
C PRO A 140 -15.19 -0.27 3.03
N GLU A 141 -16.18 -0.56 3.87
CA GLU A 141 -17.52 -0.04 3.69
C GLU A 141 -17.46 1.49 3.66
N PRO A 142 -18.21 2.15 2.74
CA PRO A 142 -18.32 3.60 2.77
C PRO A 142 -18.77 4.00 4.16
N ARG A 143 -17.96 4.80 4.86
CA ARG A 143 -18.39 5.31 6.17
C ARG A 143 -19.72 6.03 5.94
N PRO A 144 -20.77 5.70 6.70
CA PRO A 144 -22.01 6.45 6.61
C PRO A 144 -21.63 7.91 6.75
N LYS A 145 -22.05 8.76 5.80
CA LYS A 145 -21.88 10.20 5.93
C LYS A 145 -22.51 10.54 7.27
N SER A 146 -21.68 10.87 8.26
CA SER A 146 -22.19 11.39 9.53
C SER A 146 -23.16 12.48 9.12
N PRO A 147 -24.42 12.48 9.62
CA PRO A 147 -25.38 13.49 9.24
C PRO A 147 -24.66 14.81 9.37
N GLU A 148 -24.44 15.44 8.22
CA GLU A 148 -23.79 16.74 8.12
C GLU A 148 -24.51 17.55 9.19
N PRO A 149 -23.80 18.02 10.25
CA PRO A 149 -24.46 18.75 11.32
C PRO A 149 -25.23 19.82 10.57
N GLN A 150 -26.56 19.65 10.51
CA GLN A 150 -27.43 20.55 9.79
C GLN A 150 -26.99 21.87 10.33
N GLU A 151 -26.37 22.68 9.46
CA GLU A 151 -25.98 24.01 9.81
C GLU A 151 -27.27 24.57 10.37
N LEU A 152 -27.33 24.68 11.70
CA LEU A 152 -28.03 25.75 12.34
C LEU A 152 -27.35 26.91 11.65
N ALA A 153 -27.95 27.33 10.53
CA ALA A 153 -27.89 28.66 10.02
C ALA A 153 -28.42 29.49 11.18
N GLU A 154 -27.57 29.64 12.20
CA GLU A 154 -27.50 30.83 13.00
C GLU A 154 -27.35 31.89 11.94
N GLN A 155 -28.51 32.50 11.62
CA GLN A 155 -28.58 33.86 11.14
C GLN A 155 -27.75 34.67 12.14
N PHE A 156 -26.44 34.70 11.92
CA PHE A 156 -25.59 35.73 12.47
C PHE A 156 -26.03 36.99 11.73
N ASP A 157 -26.98 37.68 12.35
CA ASP A 157 -27.44 39.00 11.96
C ASP A 157 -26.19 39.89 11.88
N GLU A 158 -25.84 40.33 10.68
CA GLU A 158 -24.60 41.05 10.35
C GLU A 158 -24.73 42.55 10.68
N ASP A 159 -25.52 42.91 11.70
CA ASP A 159 -25.95 44.30 11.95
C ASP A 159 -25.50 44.89 13.31
N ASP A 160 -24.58 44.24 14.04
CA ASP A 160 -24.06 44.77 15.31
C ASP A 160 -22.52 44.76 15.38
N ILE A 161 -21.87 45.38 14.38
CA ILE A 161 -20.47 45.83 14.53
C ILE A 161 -20.51 47.29 15.00
N PRO A 162 -20.22 47.59 16.28
CA PRO A 162 -20.00 48.96 16.70
C PRO A 162 -18.73 49.50 16.02
N GLU A 163 -18.92 50.42 15.08
CA GLU A 163 -17.88 51.31 14.55
C GLU A 163 -17.32 52.17 15.69
N ASP A 164 -16.34 51.67 16.45
CA ASP A 164 -15.39 52.54 17.13
C ASP A 164 -14.12 51.77 17.52
N GLN A 165 -13.08 51.87 16.68
CA GLN A 165 -11.81 52.38 17.20
C GLN A 165 -10.82 52.80 16.09
N PRO A 166 -10.19 53.98 16.24
CA PRO A 166 -9.23 54.51 15.29
C PRO A 166 -7.83 53.91 15.49
N ARG A 167 -7.13 53.74 14.35
CA ARG A 167 -5.69 53.92 14.08
C ARG A 167 -4.69 53.54 15.18
N SER A 168 -3.68 52.73 14.82
CA SER A 168 -2.34 53.27 14.49
C SER A 168 -1.28 52.18 14.28
N SER A 169 -0.32 52.53 13.43
CA SER A 169 1.08 52.09 13.41
C SER A 169 1.44 50.85 12.58
N GLU A 170 1.83 51.18 11.35
CA GLU A 170 3.08 50.75 10.72
C GLU A 170 4.10 50.16 11.70
N VAL A 171 4.56 48.93 11.45
CA VAL A 171 5.98 48.58 11.62
C VAL A 171 6.36 47.66 10.47
N GLY A 172 7.09 48.23 9.51
CA GLY A 172 7.85 47.45 8.55
C GLY A 172 8.95 46.66 9.26
N ALA A 173 9.06 45.39 8.93
CA ALA A 173 10.25 44.60 9.20
C ALA A 173 10.80 44.12 7.86
N ASP A 174 11.73 44.92 7.37
CA ASP A 174 12.73 44.59 6.37
C ASP A 174 13.51 43.35 6.85
N PHE A 175 13.25 42.19 6.24
CA PHE A 175 14.02 40.97 6.48
C PHE A 175 15.04 40.80 5.35
N SER A 176 16.13 41.57 5.47
CA SER A 176 17.37 41.32 4.76
C SER A 176 18.08 40.13 5.41
N LEU A 177 18.27 39.04 4.66
CA LEU A 177 19.15 37.93 5.06
C LEU A 177 20.31 37.87 4.08
N ASP A 178 21.34 38.60 4.50
CA ASP A 178 22.68 38.68 3.93
C ASP A 178 23.38 37.31 3.94
N GLY A 179 24.40 37.21 3.09
CA GLY A 179 25.06 35.96 2.74
C GLY A 179 25.90 35.36 3.88
N CYS A 180 26.20 34.08 3.71
CA CYS A 180 27.37 33.47 4.32
C CYS A 180 28.16 32.77 3.20
N ASP A 181 29.43 33.16 3.14
CA ASP A 181 30.52 32.77 2.25
C ASP A 181 30.75 31.24 2.21
#